data_AF-A0A0X8ICL8-F1
#
_entry.id   AF-A0A0X8ICL8-F1
#
_cell.length_a   1.000
_cell.length_b   1.000
_cell.length_c   1.000
_cell.angle_alpha   90.00
_cell.angle_beta   90.00
_cell.angle_gamma   90.00
#
_symmetry.space_group_name_H-M   'P 1'
#
loop_
_entity.id
_entity.type
_entity.pdbx_description
1 polymer ?
#
loop_
_entity_poly.entity_id
_entity_poly.type
_entity_poly.pdbx_seq_one_letter_code
_entity_poly.pdbx_strand_id
1 'polypeptide(L)'
;MRRELEAEPRAEEFARRCLSSMRWGGSVVLMVVDAAITSAGLGYFTAVVPRVLRFKEELVDTGRVSSLESLASADDGLLLRYWANRRSWSVARGVAGALLRYGRDDRERLRSWASSSRLEGWRSDPVGSVKGVGLITYQYLRMMGGVDTAMPDRVVKRYVASLARGAGVDVPDGDAEFIGLLEALRDSHGVSPVAVTWLSWLRLSEGDEALSRYRDLLELL
;
A
#
# COMPACT_ATOMS: atom_id res chain seq x y z
N MET A 1 0.68 -12.26 17.85
CA MET A 1 0.58 -10.96 17.15
C MET A 1 1.16 -9.81 17.96
N ARG A 2 0.61 -9.43 19.14
CA ARG A 2 1.15 -8.30 19.92
C ARG A 2 2.64 -8.42 20.25
N ARG A 3 3.08 -9.57 20.77
CA ARG A 3 4.52 -9.86 21.00
C ARG A 3 5.39 -9.74 19.75
N GLU A 4 4.85 -10.07 18.58
CA GLU A 4 5.59 -9.98 17.32
C GLU A 4 5.77 -8.53 16.88
N LEU A 5 4.75 -7.69 17.10
CA LEU A 5 4.80 -6.24 16.84
C LEU A 5 5.77 -5.55 17.80
N GLU A 6 5.75 -5.91 19.09
CA GLU A 6 6.72 -5.42 20.08
C GLU A 6 8.17 -5.78 19.69
N ALA A 7 8.38 -6.96 19.10
CA ALA A 7 9.68 -7.42 18.62
C ALA A 7 10.10 -6.83 17.26
N GLU A 8 9.24 -6.07 16.58
CA GLU A 8 9.52 -5.40 15.31
C GLU A 8 8.78 -4.04 15.24
N PRO A 9 9.26 -3.04 16.00
CA PRO A 9 8.56 -1.75 16.16
C PRO A 9 8.47 -0.94 14.86
N ARG A 10 9.30 -1.24 13.85
CA ARG A 10 9.23 -0.60 12.52
C ARG A 10 7.86 -0.83 11.87
N ALA A 11 7.21 -1.97 12.15
CA ALA A 11 5.88 -2.26 11.62
C ALA A 11 4.83 -1.24 12.08
N GLU A 12 4.87 -0.84 13.35
CA GLU A 12 3.96 0.19 13.89
C GLU A 12 4.29 1.58 13.37
N GLU A 13 5.55 1.88 13.13
CA GLU A 13 5.96 3.13 12.50
C GLU A 13 5.43 3.25 11.07
N PHE A 14 5.64 2.23 10.23
CA PHE A 14 5.07 2.22 8.89
C PHE A 14 3.54 2.30 8.92
N ALA A 15 2.90 1.62 9.87
CA ALA A 15 1.46 1.71 10.04
C ALA A 15 1.01 3.12 10.39
N ARG A 16 1.67 3.79 11.34
CA ARG A 16 1.39 5.18 11.71
C ARG A 16 1.49 6.13 10.52
N ARG A 17 2.50 5.92 9.66
CA ARG A 17 2.68 6.71 8.42
C ARG A 17 1.57 6.43 7.41
N CYS A 18 1.15 5.18 7.22
CA CYS A 18 -0.03 4.88 6.39
C CYS A 18 -1.31 5.52 6.93
N LEU A 19 -1.59 5.35 8.24
CA LEU A 19 -2.81 5.83 8.87
C LEU A 19 -2.93 7.37 8.86
N SER A 20 -1.79 8.06 8.93
CA SER A 20 -1.72 9.51 8.79
C SER A 20 -1.59 9.99 7.34
N SER A 21 -1.54 9.10 6.34
CA SER A 21 -1.26 9.45 4.94
C SER A 21 0.06 10.22 4.77
N MET A 22 1.08 9.79 5.52
CA MET A 22 2.45 10.28 5.51
C MET A 22 3.44 9.30 4.88
N ARG A 23 3.00 8.13 4.43
CA ARG A 23 3.84 7.22 3.64
C ARG A 23 4.43 7.97 2.44
N TRP A 24 5.71 7.80 2.16
CA TRP A 24 6.41 8.54 1.08
C TRP A 24 6.44 10.05 1.33
N GLY A 25 6.64 10.46 2.59
CA GLY A 25 6.64 11.87 2.99
C GLY A 25 5.31 12.59 2.74
N GLY A 26 4.22 11.85 2.61
CA GLY A 26 2.89 12.39 2.27
C GLY A 26 2.64 12.58 0.77
N SER A 27 3.54 12.13 -0.10
CA SER A 27 3.32 12.16 -1.55
C SER A 27 2.32 11.08 -1.98
N VAL A 28 1.09 11.49 -2.26
CA VAL A 28 0.04 10.58 -2.75
C VAL A 28 0.37 10.06 -4.15
N VAL A 29 1.05 10.84 -4.99
CA VAL A 29 1.59 10.36 -6.27
C VAL A 29 2.44 9.11 -6.05
N LEU A 30 3.38 9.15 -5.10
CA LEU A 30 4.23 8.01 -4.79
C LEU A 30 3.46 6.85 -4.16
N MET A 31 2.45 7.11 -3.32
CA MET A 31 1.57 6.05 -2.79
C MET A 31 0.82 5.33 -3.91
N VAL A 32 0.29 6.06 -4.90
CA VAL A 32 -0.42 5.47 -6.05
C VAL A 32 0.54 4.67 -6.93
N VAL A 33 1.73 5.19 -7.20
CA VAL A 33 2.76 4.48 -7.99
C VAL A 33 3.24 3.22 -7.25
N ASP A 34 3.50 3.31 -5.95
CA ASP A 34 3.88 2.18 -5.09
C ASP A 34 2.84 1.06 -5.13
N ALA A 35 1.55 1.39 -4.95
CA ALA A 35 0.46 0.41 -5.00
C ALA A 35 0.31 -0.23 -6.38
N ALA A 36 0.47 0.55 -7.45
CA ALA A 36 0.36 0.08 -8.82
C ALA A 36 1.52 -0.86 -9.22
N ILE A 37 2.74 -0.58 -8.75
CA ILE A 37 3.92 -1.42 -9.01
C ILE A 37 3.91 -2.67 -8.12
N THR A 38 3.53 -2.55 -6.84
CA THR A 38 3.42 -3.69 -5.90
C THR A 38 2.50 -4.78 -6.43
N SER A 39 1.45 -4.39 -7.16
CA SER A 39 0.51 -5.34 -7.80
C SER A 39 1.15 -6.30 -8.83
N ALA A 40 2.40 -6.06 -9.24
CA ALA A 40 3.15 -6.95 -10.15
C ALA A 40 3.67 -8.23 -9.45
N GLY A 41 3.61 -8.32 -8.12
CA GLY A 41 4.00 -9.52 -7.37
C GLY A 41 5.52 -9.74 -7.25
N LEU A 42 6.31 -8.70 -7.47
CA LEU A 42 7.77 -8.71 -7.28
C LEU A 42 8.12 -8.33 -5.83
N GLY A 43 9.35 -8.63 -5.40
CA GLY A 43 9.81 -8.33 -4.04
C GLY A 43 9.67 -6.84 -3.70
N TYR A 44 8.93 -6.53 -2.63
CA TYR A 44 8.61 -5.14 -2.28
C TYR A 44 9.88 -4.32 -2.03
N PHE A 45 10.72 -4.76 -1.08
CA PHE A 45 11.92 -4.01 -0.70
C PHE A 45 13.05 -4.07 -1.74
N THR A 46 13.13 -5.15 -2.52
CA THR A 46 14.23 -5.39 -3.46
C THR A 46 13.95 -4.90 -4.88
N ALA A 47 12.68 -4.82 -5.29
CA ALA A 47 12.30 -4.43 -6.65
C ALA A 47 11.36 -3.20 -6.70
N VAL A 48 10.36 -3.11 -5.81
CA VAL A 48 9.38 -2.01 -5.86
C VAL A 48 9.96 -0.72 -5.32
N VAL A 49 10.41 -0.71 -4.07
CA VAL A 49 10.93 0.48 -3.37
C VAL A 49 12.03 1.19 -4.17
N PRO A 50 13.06 0.51 -4.72
CA PRO A 50 14.10 1.17 -5.51
C PRO A 50 13.56 1.89 -6.75
N ARG A 51 12.51 1.36 -7.36
CA ARG A 51 11.91 1.93 -8.58
C ARG A 51 11.05 3.15 -8.25
N VAL A 52 10.30 3.09 -7.15
CA VAL A 52 9.51 4.24 -6.66
C VAL A 52 10.44 5.37 -6.21
N LEU A 53 11.57 5.06 -5.57
CA LEU A 53 12.60 6.04 -5.21
C LEU A 53 13.19 6.73 -6.44
N ARG A 54 13.59 5.96 -7.46
CA ARG A 54 14.07 6.54 -8.71
C ARG A 54 13.02 7.41 -9.39
N PHE A 55 11.75 6.99 -9.38
CA PHE A 55 10.64 7.79 -9.89
C PHE A 55 10.48 9.11 -9.10
N LYS A 56 10.58 9.06 -7.77
CA LYS A 56 10.56 10.23 -6.90
C LYS A 56 11.64 11.24 -7.31
N GLU A 57 12.89 10.81 -7.31
CA GLU A 57 14.05 11.67 -7.57
C GLU A 57 13.99 12.32 -8.95
N GLU A 58 13.65 11.56 -9.98
CA GLU A 58 13.72 12.05 -11.36
C GLU A 58 12.46 12.79 -11.82
N LEU A 59 11.28 12.50 -11.25
CA LEU A 59 9.99 13.05 -11.71
C LEU A 59 9.21 13.84 -10.66
N VAL A 60 9.16 13.39 -9.41
CA VAL A 60 8.38 14.09 -8.36
C VAL A 60 9.17 15.29 -7.85
N ASP A 61 10.43 15.08 -7.47
CA ASP A 61 11.29 16.10 -6.88
C ASP A 61 11.66 17.20 -7.90
N THR A 62 11.67 16.86 -9.19
CA THR A 62 11.86 17.83 -10.29
C THR A 62 10.57 18.54 -10.71
N GLY A 63 9.44 18.21 -10.10
CA GLY A 63 8.14 18.82 -10.40
C GLY A 63 7.46 18.34 -11.68
N ARG A 64 8.04 17.35 -12.39
CA ARG A 64 7.48 16.84 -13.66
C ARG A 64 6.20 16.03 -13.46
N VAL A 65 6.08 15.31 -12.35
CA VAL A 65 4.88 14.56 -11.93
C VAL A 65 4.64 14.80 -10.44
N SER A 66 4.23 16.02 -10.08
CA SER A 66 4.12 16.46 -8.67
C SER A 66 2.71 16.37 -8.08
N SER A 67 1.69 16.07 -8.88
CA SER A 67 0.31 15.90 -8.42
C SER A 67 -0.42 14.73 -9.07
N LEU A 68 -1.56 14.31 -8.49
CA LEU A 68 -2.44 13.31 -9.09
C LEU A 68 -2.91 13.71 -10.50
N GLU A 69 -3.18 15.00 -10.74
CA GLU A 69 -3.52 15.50 -12.08
C GLU A 69 -2.37 15.23 -13.06
N SER A 70 -1.15 15.60 -12.70
CA SER A 70 0.02 15.40 -13.56
C SER A 70 0.31 13.91 -13.80
N LEU A 71 0.11 13.06 -12.79
CA LEU A 71 0.24 11.61 -12.92
C LEU A 71 -0.81 11.05 -13.86
N ALA A 72 -2.08 11.45 -13.71
CA ALA A 72 -3.19 10.99 -14.55
C ALA A 72 -2.96 11.34 -16.04
N SER A 73 -2.35 12.49 -16.33
CA SER A 73 -2.03 12.94 -17.69
C SER A 73 -0.63 12.55 -18.19
N ALA A 74 0.18 11.83 -17.41
CA ALA A 74 1.56 11.55 -17.76
C ALA A 74 1.68 10.66 -19.02
N ASP A 75 2.72 10.93 -19.81
CA ASP A 75 3.06 10.20 -21.02
C ASP A 75 3.50 8.75 -20.73
N ASP A 76 2.93 7.80 -21.45
CA ASP A 76 3.26 6.37 -21.30
C ASP A 76 4.73 6.08 -21.61
N GLY A 77 5.29 6.75 -22.62
CA GLY A 77 6.69 6.57 -23.02
C GLY A 77 7.67 7.01 -21.93
N LEU A 78 7.37 8.08 -21.21
CA LEU A 78 8.11 8.53 -20.04
C LEU A 78 8.03 7.52 -18.89
N LEU A 79 6.82 7.13 -18.51
CA LEU A 79 6.57 6.23 -17.38
C LEU A 79 7.24 4.85 -17.59
N LEU A 80 7.18 4.31 -18.81
CA LEU A 80 7.76 3.01 -19.16
C LEU A 80 9.30 2.96 -18.99
N ARG A 81 10.00 4.10 -18.93
CA ARG A 81 11.46 4.16 -18.65
C ARG A 81 11.80 3.80 -17.20
N TYR A 82 10.84 3.98 -16.29
CA TYR A 82 11.00 3.69 -14.86
C TYR A 82 10.57 2.26 -14.54
N TRP A 83 9.48 1.82 -15.16
CA TRP A 83 8.92 0.49 -14.97
C TRP A 83 8.31 -0.02 -16.27
N ALA A 84 8.88 -1.06 -16.85
CA ALA A 84 8.48 -1.61 -18.16
C ALA A 84 7.20 -2.47 -18.06
N ASN A 85 6.16 -1.96 -17.42
CA ASN A 85 4.86 -2.61 -17.29
C ASN A 85 3.74 -1.61 -17.54
N ARG A 86 3.13 -1.70 -18.73
CA ARG A 86 2.05 -0.80 -19.15
C ARG A 86 0.79 -0.94 -18.27
N ARG A 87 0.53 -2.13 -17.72
CA ARG A 87 -0.61 -2.36 -16.83
C ARG A 87 -0.47 -1.58 -15.52
N SER A 88 0.71 -1.59 -14.89
CA SER A 88 0.97 -0.81 -13.68
C SER A 88 0.72 0.68 -13.91
N TRP A 89 1.19 1.24 -15.04
CA TRP A 89 0.94 2.65 -15.34
C TRP A 89 -0.52 2.97 -15.70
N SER A 90 -1.21 2.05 -16.39
CA SER A 90 -2.67 2.18 -16.59
C SER A 90 -3.43 2.23 -15.26
N VAL A 91 -3.02 1.41 -14.28
CA VAL A 91 -3.58 1.44 -12.93
C VAL A 91 -3.25 2.75 -12.24
N ALA A 92 -1.98 3.17 -12.22
CA ALA A 92 -1.56 4.40 -11.55
C ALA A 92 -2.31 5.64 -12.07
N ARG A 93 -2.40 5.80 -13.41
CA ARG A 93 -3.12 6.91 -14.03
C ARG A 93 -4.62 6.84 -13.80
N GLY A 94 -5.21 5.65 -13.89
CA GLY A 94 -6.64 5.45 -13.66
C GLY A 94 -7.05 5.74 -12.22
N VAL A 95 -6.27 5.26 -11.25
CA VAL A 95 -6.45 5.56 -9.82
C VAL A 95 -6.28 7.06 -9.57
N ALA A 96 -5.24 7.68 -10.12
CA ALA A 96 -5.01 9.11 -9.97
C ALA A 96 -6.20 9.92 -10.48
N GLY A 97 -6.69 9.62 -11.69
CA GLY A 97 -7.88 10.27 -12.26
C GLY A 97 -9.17 10.01 -11.46
N ALA A 98 -9.34 8.82 -10.87
CA ALA A 98 -10.48 8.52 -10.02
C ALA A 98 -10.48 9.32 -8.71
N LEU A 99 -9.30 9.52 -8.10
CA LEU A 99 -9.13 10.29 -6.87
C LEU A 99 -9.38 11.80 -7.04
N LEU A 100 -9.29 12.33 -8.27
CA LEU A 100 -9.59 13.75 -8.56
C LEU A 100 -11.04 14.17 -8.25
N ARG A 101 -11.91 13.22 -7.89
CA ARG A 101 -13.30 13.49 -7.49
C ARG A 101 -13.45 13.90 -6.01
N TYR A 102 -12.41 13.76 -5.19
CA TYR A 102 -12.54 13.66 -3.72
C TYR A 102 -11.92 14.79 -2.88
N GLY A 103 -11.85 16.03 -3.36
CA GLY A 103 -11.29 17.13 -2.58
C GLY A 103 -10.54 18.11 -3.46
N ARG A 104 -9.65 18.90 -2.85
CA ARG A 104 -8.87 19.94 -3.55
C ARG A 104 -7.40 19.59 -3.67
N ASP A 105 -6.78 19.09 -2.61
CA ASP A 105 -5.39 18.63 -2.63
C ASP A 105 -5.28 17.10 -2.61
N ASP A 106 -4.14 16.60 -3.05
CA ASP A 106 -3.92 15.16 -3.23
C ASP A 106 -4.11 14.33 -1.96
N ARG A 107 -3.70 14.86 -0.80
CA ARG A 107 -3.83 14.15 0.48
C ARG A 107 -5.28 14.12 0.92
N GLU A 108 -5.99 15.24 0.82
CA GLU A 108 -7.43 15.32 1.04
C GLU A 108 -8.18 14.35 0.11
N ARG A 109 -7.82 14.29 -1.17
CA ARG A 109 -8.41 13.38 -2.17
C ARG A 109 -8.29 11.92 -1.74
N LEU A 110 -7.08 11.47 -1.38
CA LEU A 110 -6.87 10.09 -0.96
C LEU A 110 -7.65 9.76 0.32
N ARG A 111 -7.60 10.64 1.32
CA ARG A 111 -8.26 10.41 2.63
C ARG A 111 -9.77 10.43 2.53
N SER A 112 -10.33 11.36 1.76
CA SER A 112 -11.78 11.48 1.55
C SER A 112 -12.34 10.29 0.78
N TRP A 113 -11.62 9.82 -0.25
CA TRP A 113 -11.97 8.58 -0.90
C TRP A 113 -11.89 7.40 0.09
N ALA A 114 -10.73 7.18 0.73
CA ALA A 114 -10.52 6.01 1.56
C ALA A 114 -11.52 5.90 2.73
N SER A 115 -11.84 7.02 3.38
CA SER A 115 -12.83 7.07 4.48
C SER A 115 -14.27 6.84 4.05
N SER A 116 -14.62 7.10 2.79
CA SER A 116 -15.96 6.82 2.22
C SER A 116 -16.04 5.47 1.51
N SER A 117 -14.89 4.83 1.27
CA SER A 117 -14.78 3.56 0.55
C SER A 117 -15.06 2.34 1.45
N ARG A 118 -15.57 1.26 0.85
CA ARG A 118 -15.98 0.03 1.56
C ARG A 118 -15.45 -1.22 0.87
N LEU A 119 -15.31 -2.30 1.64
CA LEU A 119 -14.93 -3.61 1.09
C LEU A 119 -16.10 -4.20 0.28
N GLU A 120 -17.31 -4.07 0.80
CA GLU A 120 -18.53 -4.52 0.13
C GLU A 120 -18.75 -3.69 -1.14
N GLY A 121 -18.94 -4.37 -2.27
CA GLY A 121 -19.18 -3.70 -3.53
C GLY A 121 -17.98 -2.91 -4.07
N TRP A 122 -16.76 -3.13 -3.57
CA TRP A 122 -15.57 -2.36 -3.96
C TRP A 122 -15.33 -2.30 -5.48
N ARG A 123 -15.78 -3.28 -6.25
CA ARG A 123 -15.66 -3.27 -7.73
C ARG A 123 -16.47 -2.16 -8.40
N SER A 124 -17.49 -1.63 -7.74
CA SER A 124 -18.31 -0.51 -8.21
C SER A 124 -17.77 0.84 -7.72
N ASP A 125 -16.79 0.84 -6.83
CA ASP A 125 -16.11 2.05 -6.34
C ASP A 125 -15.34 2.75 -7.48
N PRO A 126 -15.24 4.09 -7.52
CA PRO A 126 -14.48 4.78 -8.56
C PRO A 126 -13.02 4.35 -8.71
N VAL A 127 -12.32 4.03 -7.62
CA VAL A 127 -10.96 3.49 -7.65
C VAL A 127 -10.98 1.99 -7.93
N GLY A 128 -11.91 1.24 -7.30
CA GLY A 128 -12.01 -0.21 -7.48
C GLY A 128 -12.46 -0.67 -8.87
N SER A 129 -13.16 0.19 -9.61
CA SER A 129 -13.61 -0.05 -10.99
C SER A 129 -12.55 0.27 -12.05
N VAL A 130 -11.40 0.84 -11.66
CA VAL A 130 -10.28 1.09 -12.57
C VAL A 130 -9.76 -0.24 -13.10
N LYS A 131 -9.73 -0.39 -14.44
CA LYS A 131 -9.26 -1.62 -15.08
C LYS A 131 -7.85 -1.98 -14.61
N GLY A 132 -7.73 -3.17 -14.02
CA GLY A 132 -6.47 -3.72 -13.53
C GLY A 132 -6.26 -3.58 -12.01
N VAL A 133 -7.07 -2.76 -11.33
CA VAL A 133 -7.12 -2.71 -9.85
C VAL A 133 -7.75 -3.99 -9.32
N GLY A 134 -6.99 -4.70 -8.47
CA GLY A 134 -7.47 -5.82 -7.68
C GLY A 134 -7.73 -5.41 -6.23
N LEU A 135 -8.32 -6.31 -5.45
CA LEU A 135 -8.64 -6.08 -4.04
C LEU A 135 -7.39 -5.73 -3.22
N ILE A 136 -6.24 -6.38 -3.49
CA ILE A 136 -4.95 -6.07 -2.87
C ILE A 136 -4.58 -4.60 -3.08
N THR A 137 -4.56 -4.11 -4.32
CA THR A 137 -4.26 -2.71 -4.63
C THR A 137 -5.27 -1.75 -3.97
N TYR A 138 -6.56 -2.09 -4.04
CA TYR A 138 -7.64 -1.30 -3.44
C TYR A 138 -7.43 -1.13 -1.92
N GLN A 139 -7.19 -2.24 -1.22
CA GLN A 139 -6.96 -2.25 0.21
C GLN A 139 -5.66 -1.54 0.59
N TYR A 140 -4.59 -1.71 -0.18
CA TYR A 140 -3.33 -1.03 0.12
C TYR A 140 -3.44 0.50 0.00
N LEU A 141 -4.19 0.99 -1.00
CA LEU A 141 -4.53 2.41 -1.11
C LEU A 141 -5.40 2.87 0.07
N ARG A 142 -6.39 2.08 0.53
CA ARG A 142 -7.18 2.41 1.72
C ARG A 142 -6.31 2.53 2.97
N MET A 143 -5.35 1.63 3.14
CA MET A 143 -4.36 1.69 4.23
C MET A 143 -3.59 3.02 4.21
N MET A 144 -3.04 3.40 3.05
CA MET A 144 -2.32 4.67 2.88
C MET A 144 -3.24 5.90 2.96
N GLY A 145 -4.52 5.74 2.67
CA GLY A 145 -5.56 6.76 2.84
C GLY A 145 -6.08 6.91 4.27
N GLY A 146 -5.57 6.11 5.22
CA GLY A 146 -5.88 6.28 6.64
C GLY A 146 -6.81 5.24 7.25
N VAL A 147 -7.25 4.24 6.47
CA VAL A 147 -8.14 3.18 6.97
C VAL A 147 -7.30 2.07 7.60
N ASP A 148 -7.58 1.73 8.86
CA ASP A 148 -6.90 0.65 9.57
C ASP A 148 -7.44 -0.72 9.15
N THR A 149 -7.06 -1.13 7.94
CA THR A 149 -7.44 -2.39 7.27
C THR A 149 -6.19 -3.13 6.81
N ALA A 150 -6.35 -4.37 6.33
CA ALA A 150 -5.26 -5.14 5.76
C ALA A 150 -5.35 -5.29 4.25
N MET A 151 -4.20 -5.43 3.62
CA MET A 151 -4.06 -5.89 2.25
C MET A 151 -3.85 -7.43 2.28
N PRO A 152 -4.75 -8.23 1.68
CA PRO A 152 -4.75 -9.69 1.80
C PRO A 152 -3.76 -10.37 0.84
N ASP A 153 -2.52 -9.89 0.76
CA ASP A 153 -1.53 -10.50 -0.14
C ASP A 153 -1.03 -11.86 0.35
N ARG A 154 -0.31 -12.58 -0.52
CA ARG A 154 0.19 -13.93 -0.23
C ARG A 154 1.22 -13.95 0.91
N VAL A 155 2.00 -12.90 1.11
CA VAL A 155 3.02 -12.83 2.16
C VAL A 155 2.36 -12.64 3.52
N VAL A 156 1.40 -11.70 3.59
CA VAL A 156 0.60 -11.38 4.77
C VAL A 156 -0.21 -12.59 5.21
N LYS A 157 -0.95 -13.23 4.27
CA LYS A 157 -1.70 -14.45 4.56
C LYS A 157 -0.80 -15.57 5.09
N ARG A 158 0.38 -15.77 4.49
CA ARG A 158 1.32 -16.82 4.91
C ARG A 158 1.85 -16.57 6.32
N TYR A 159 2.22 -15.33 6.63
CA TYR A 159 2.73 -14.97 7.95
C TYR A 159 1.65 -15.14 9.02
N VAL A 160 0.46 -14.59 8.80
CA VAL A 160 -0.67 -14.74 9.73
C VAL A 160 -1.02 -16.22 9.92
N ALA A 161 -1.08 -17.02 8.85
CA ALA A 161 -1.31 -18.46 8.95
C ALA A 161 -0.20 -19.18 9.74
N SER A 162 1.06 -18.78 9.64
CA SER A 162 2.13 -19.39 10.45
C SER A 162 1.97 -19.11 11.95
N LEU A 163 1.56 -17.90 12.32
CA LEU A 163 1.30 -17.56 13.72
C LEU A 163 0.05 -18.27 14.24
N ALA A 164 -1.00 -18.33 13.43
CA ALA A 164 -2.28 -18.95 13.79
C ALA A 164 -2.15 -20.47 13.98
N ARG A 165 -1.38 -21.16 13.12
CA ARG A 165 -1.07 -22.59 13.31
C ARG A 165 -0.40 -22.87 14.65
N GLY A 166 0.52 -22.01 15.10
CA GLY A 166 1.14 -22.13 16.41
C GLY A 166 0.18 -21.95 17.59
N ALA A 167 -0.99 -21.36 17.35
CA ALA A 167 -2.05 -21.14 18.33
C ALA A 167 -3.28 -22.06 18.15
N GLY A 168 -3.28 -22.95 17.15
CA GLY A 168 -4.43 -23.80 16.84
C GLY A 168 -5.64 -23.04 16.28
N VAL A 169 -5.41 -21.90 15.60
CA VAL A 169 -6.46 -21.07 15.00
C VAL A 169 -6.42 -21.21 13.48
N ASP A 170 -7.60 -21.40 12.87
CA ASP A 170 -7.74 -21.44 11.41
C ASP A 170 -7.81 -20.03 10.83
N VAL A 171 -7.09 -19.82 9.72
CA VAL A 171 -7.10 -18.55 8.97
C VAL A 171 -7.93 -18.74 7.70
N PRO A 172 -8.90 -17.85 7.42
CA PRO A 172 -9.70 -17.96 6.20
C PRO A 172 -8.87 -17.87 4.92
N ASP A 173 -9.23 -18.70 3.92
CA ASP A 173 -8.61 -18.66 2.60
C ASP A 173 -9.09 -17.45 1.77
N GLY A 174 -10.35 -17.05 1.93
CA GLY A 174 -10.97 -15.94 1.21
C GLY A 174 -10.39 -14.58 1.62
N ASP A 175 -10.20 -13.68 0.66
CA ASP A 175 -9.61 -12.35 0.90
C ASP A 175 -10.47 -11.49 1.82
N ALA A 176 -11.80 -11.51 1.65
CA ALA A 176 -12.72 -10.67 2.43
C ALA A 176 -12.81 -11.15 3.89
N GLU A 177 -12.91 -12.46 4.07
CA GLU A 177 -12.92 -13.11 5.38
C GLU A 177 -11.59 -12.91 6.12
N PHE A 178 -10.47 -12.96 5.39
CA PHE A 178 -9.15 -12.66 5.94
C PHE A 178 -9.04 -11.19 6.42
N ILE A 179 -9.55 -10.23 5.65
CA ILE A 179 -9.60 -8.82 6.07
C ILE A 179 -10.47 -8.69 7.33
N GLY A 180 -11.66 -9.27 7.32
CA GLY A 180 -12.57 -9.26 8.46
C GLY A 180 -11.98 -9.87 9.73
N LEU A 181 -11.19 -10.95 9.61
CA LEU A 181 -10.45 -11.53 10.73
C LEU A 181 -9.50 -10.50 11.37
N LEU A 182 -8.71 -9.79 10.57
CA LEU A 182 -7.76 -8.81 11.10
C LEU A 182 -8.48 -7.58 11.69
N GLU A 183 -9.55 -7.11 11.06
CA GLU A 183 -10.39 -6.03 11.62
C GLU A 183 -11.05 -6.45 12.94
N ALA A 184 -11.49 -7.70 13.08
CA ALA A 184 -11.99 -8.22 14.35
C ALA A 184 -10.89 -8.27 15.44
N LEU A 185 -9.65 -8.62 15.09
CA LEU A 185 -8.52 -8.56 16.02
C LEU A 185 -8.17 -7.14 16.45
N ARG A 186 -8.33 -6.15 15.55
CA ARG A 186 -8.23 -4.73 15.90
C ARG A 186 -9.24 -4.37 16.98
N ASP A 187 -10.51 -4.69 16.74
CA ASP A 187 -11.60 -4.27 17.61
C ASP A 187 -11.57 -4.96 18.98
N SER A 188 -11.16 -6.24 19.02
CA SER A 188 -11.11 -7.02 20.26
C SER A 188 -9.80 -6.90 21.05
N HIS A 189 -8.67 -6.63 20.38
CA HIS A 189 -7.33 -6.70 21.00
C HIS A 189 -6.42 -5.49 20.72
N GLY A 190 -6.90 -4.49 19.99
CA GLY A 190 -6.15 -3.29 19.62
C GLY A 190 -4.99 -3.55 18.67
N VAL A 191 -5.06 -4.64 17.89
CA VAL A 191 -4.00 -5.01 16.93
C VAL A 191 -4.31 -4.39 15.56
N SER A 192 -3.54 -3.39 15.14
CA SER A 192 -3.73 -2.73 13.84
C SER A 192 -3.51 -3.69 12.66
N PRO A 193 -4.48 -3.86 11.75
CA PRO A 193 -4.33 -4.65 10.53
C PRO A 193 -3.23 -4.11 9.60
N VAL A 194 -3.03 -2.79 9.59
CA VAL A 194 -1.95 -2.15 8.84
C VAL A 194 -0.60 -2.56 9.42
N ALA A 195 -0.45 -2.56 10.74
CA ALA A 195 0.78 -2.98 11.41
C ALA A 195 1.08 -4.46 11.15
N VAL A 196 0.06 -5.33 11.16
CA VAL A 196 0.22 -6.76 10.81
C VAL A 196 0.68 -6.92 9.36
N THR A 197 0.16 -6.11 8.44
CA THR A 197 0.59 -6.13 7.02
C THR A 197 2.08 -5.82 6.90
N TRP A 198 2.54 -4.72 7.52
CA TRP A 198 3.95 -4.34 7.52
C TRP A 198 4.85 -5.34 8.23
N LEU A 199 4.44 -5.84 9.39
CA LEU A 199 5.15 -6.89 10.12
C LEU A 199 5.37 -8.13 9.23
N SER A 200 4.35 -8.55 8.50
CA SER A 200 4.43 -9.70 7.61
C SER A 200 5.47 -9.50 6.52
N TRP A 201 5.48 -8.31 5.90
CA TRP A 201 6.47 -7.96 4.90
C TRP A 201 7.89 -7.88 5.47
N LEU A 202 8.07 -7.30 6.65
CA LEU A 202 9.39 -7.21 7.31
C LEU A 202 9.93 -8.60 7.70
N ARG A 203 9.07 -9.51 8.16
CA ARG A 203 9.48 -10.84 8.63
C ARG A 203 9.68 -11.88 7.53
N LEU A 204 8.92 -11.81 6.44
CA LEU A 204 8.93 -12.84 5.40
C LEU A 204 9.49 -12.38 4.04
N SER A 205 9.58 -11.08 3.79
CA SER A 205 10.36 -10.61 2.64
C SER A 205 11.83 -10.58 3.03
N GLU A 206 12.74 -10.70 2.08
CA GLU A 206 14.21 -10.55 2.24
C GLU A 206 14.59 -9.09 2.61
N GLY A 207 13.88 -8.53 3.58
CA GLY A 207 13.82 -7.12 3.89
C GLY A 207 15.09 -6.62 4.53
N ASP A 208 15.75 -7.37 5.42
CA ASP A 208 16.79 -6.79 6.28
C ASP A 208 17.97 -6.20 5.50
N GLU A 209 18.45 -6.88 4.44
CA GLU A 209 19.56 -6.37 3.64
C GLU A 209 19.13 -5.17 2.77
N ALA A 210 17.96 -5.23 2.13
CA ALA A 210 17.41 -4.12 1.35
C ALA A 210 17.02 -2.90 2.21
N LEU A 211 16.39 -3.13 3.36
CA LEU A 211 16.04 -2.12 4.36
C LEU A 211 17.31 -1.47 4.91
N SER A 212 18.38 -2.23 5.13
CA SER A 212 19.67 -1.65 5.56
C SER A 212 20.25 -0.70 4.51
N ARG A 213 20.11 -1.04 3.23
CA ARG A 213 20.58 -0.24 2.09
C ARG A 213 19.79 1.07 1.90
N TYR A 214 18.52 1.06 2.27
CA TYR A 214 17.63 2.21 2.19
C TYR A 214 17.28 2.79 3.56
N ARG A 215 18.04 2.47 4.61
CA ARG A 215 17.69 2.80 6.00
C ARG A 215 17.44 4.29 6.17
N ASP A 216 18.37 5.11 5.69
CA ASP A 216 18.29 6.57 5.76
C ASP A 216 17.09 7.10 4.95
N LEU A 217 16.79 6.50 3.80
CA LEU A 217 15.64 6.88 2.96
C LEU A 217 14.31 6.43 3.53
N LEU A 218 14.26 5.27 4.21
CA LEU A 218 13.06 4.76 4.85
C LEU A 218 12.79 5.47 6.17
N GLU A 219 13.80 6.00 6.85
CA GLU A 219 13.63 6.87 8.01
C GLU A 219 13.14 8.27 7.60
N LEU A 220 13.48 8.75 6.39
CA LEU A 220 13.09 10.05 5.84
C LEU A 220 11.75 10.10 5.06
N LEU A 221 11.10 8.95 4.78
CA LEU A 221 9.86 8.80 3.99
C LEU A 221 8.62 8.44 4.82
#